data_AF-A0A1Q9BR40-F1
#
_entry.id   AF-A0A1Q9BR40-F1
#
_cell.length_a   1.000
_cell.length_b   1.000
_cell.length_c   1.000
_cell.angle_alpha   90.00
_cell.angle_beta   90.00
_cell.angle_gamma   90.00
#
_symmetry.space_group_name_H-M   'P 1'
#
loop_
_entity.id
_entity.type
_entity.pdbx_description
1 polymer ?
#
loop_
_entity_poly.entity_id
_entity_poly.type
_entity_poly.pdbx_seq_one_letter_code
_entity_poly.pdbx_strand_id
1 'polypeptide(L)'
;MLLMTWASLRCDDVQNIDPESLKLSQVGLRFILKKTKTSGPGRKVGELHAFIARTVGLSGYDWLGEGFKLVSAGALSWSRDFLCPAFSAEWDLPVKGYLDAEGLALQLRRLLKHLPTPVRQQGVWKVARELLFPGEMANFWTGHSARHVATSLAAALGVSKDRRDYLGRWAYAQHGSQDYVLTSRQVVQGVQNFICKCLIAGHPDGGYTEEELFCTMRSYAEALHLAGDEIIKACSVLQWDDVEATWKLGGNFPSFTVSPDRVRAAAGDMGASLPGPYQDFEQEEDRDDAPYFITISRKGFRRLHLSKKCAVRRENCLETLPIFKLTEGIADAICKLCKPKVESAEGSSTSGSEDTQVEDPVEPE
;
A
#
# COMPACT_ATOMS: atom_id res chain seq x y z
N MET A 1 -6.21 -5.08 7.76
CA MET A 1 -7.36 -4.18 7.53
C MET A 1 -7.02 -2.72 7.80
N LEU A 2 -6.65 -2.32 9.03
CA LEU A 2 -6.42 -0.90 9.37
C LEU A 2 -5.34 -0.20 8.52
N LEU A 3 -4.26 -0.90 8.15
CA LEU A 3 -3.28 -0.38 7.18
C LEU A 3 -3.92 -0.06 5.82
N MET A 4 -4.83 -0.90 5.34
CA MET A 4 -5.54 -0.70 4.07
C MET A 4 -6.49 0.49 4.14
N THR A 5 -7.19 0.65 5.27
CA THR A 5 -8.07 1.78 5.53
C THR A 5 -7.30 3.09 5.50
N TRP A 6 -6.28 3.23 6.33
CA TRP A 6 -5.62 4.53 6.55
C TRP A 6 -4.60 4.88 5.47
N ALA A 7 -3.96 3.89 4.83
CA ALA A 7 -3.06 4.12 3.70
C ALA A 7 -3.69 3.84 2.33
N SER A 8 -5.01 3.59 2.27
CA SER A 8 -5.75 3.34 1.03
C SER A 8 -5.10 2.26 0.14
N LEU A 9 -4.68 1.14 0.74
CA LEU A 9 -3.94 0.06 0.07
C LEU A 9 -4.85 -1.06 -0.45
N ARG A 10 -4.49 -1.67 -1.58
CA ARG A 10 -5.09 -2.95 -2.04
C ARG A 10 -4.52 -4.11 -1.22
N CYS A 11 -5.18 -5.28 -1.28
CA CYS A 11 -4.62 -6.51 -0.71
C CYS A 11 -3.22 -6.81 -1.27
N ASP A 12 -3.03 -6.66 -2.58
CA ASP A 12 -1.73 -6.89 -3.22
C ASP A 12 -0.67 -5.88 -2.74
N ASP A 13 -1.03 -4.60 -2.58
CA ASP A 13 -0.10 -3.59 -2.04
C ASP A 13 0.36 -3.97 -0.62
N VAL A 14 -0.55 -4.47 0.23
CA VAL A 14 -0.20 -4.90 1.61
C VAL A 14 0.80 -6.04 1.60
N GLN A 15 0.67 -7.00 0.69
CA GLN A 15 1.62 -8.12 0.60
C GLN A 15 3.01 -7.67 0.15
N ASN A 16 3.09 -6.61 -0.65
CA ASN A 16 4.34 -6.05 -1.15
C ASN A 16 4.95 -4.99 -0.20
N ILE A 17 4.40 -4.82 1.01
CA ILE A 17 5.05 -4.05 2.07
C ILE A 17 6.28 -4.82 2.53
N ASP A 18 7.43 -4.15 2.51
CA ASP A 18 8.68 -4.68 3.04
C ASP A 18 8.70 -4.61 4.58
N PRO A 19 8.72 -5.76 5.30
CA PRO A 19 8.70 -5.74 6.76
C PRO A 19 9.89 -5.02 7.38
N GLU A 20 11.08 -5.10 6.78
CA GLU A 20 12.30 -4.46 7.30
C GLU A 20 12.26 -2.93 7.16
N SER A 21 11.44 -2.43 6.22
CA SER A 21 11.21 -1.01 5.99
C SER A 21 10.26 -0.36 7.01
N LEU A 22 9.54 -1.16 7.82
CA LEU A 22 8.61 -0.65 8.82
C LEU A 22 9.37 0.17 9.87
N LYS A 23 9.08 1.47 9.93
CA LYS A 23 9.61 2.38 10.93
C LYS A 23 8.46 3.07 11.63
N LEU A 24 8.22 2.68 12.88
CA LEU A 24 7.32 3.40 13.77
C LEU A 24 8.08 4.51 14.48
N SER A 25 7.55 5.72 14.42
CA SER A 25 8.08 6.90 15.10
C SER A 25 6.97 7.62 15.87
N GLN A 26 7.35 8.67 16.59
CA GLN A 26 6.38 9.52 17.27
C GLN A 26 5.41 10.25 16.33
N VAL A 27 5.81 10.45 15.08
CA VAL A 27 5.01 11.08 14.02
C VAL A 27 4.03 10.08 13.39
N GLY A 28 4.37 8.79 13.42
CA GLY A 28 3.56 7.74 12.82
C GLY A 28 4.39 6.63 12.20
N LEU A 29 3.71 5.79 11.42
CA LEU A 29 4.29 4.64 10.73
C LEU A 29 4.72 5.04 9.31
N ARG A 30 5.94 4.66 8.93
CA ARG A 30 6.49 4.71 7.57
C ARG A 30 6.82 3.28 7.13
N PHE A 31 6.58 2.97 5.86
CA PHE A 31 7.06 1.73 5.21
C PHE A 31 7.23 1.93 3.71
N ILE A 32 7.89 0.97 3.06
CA ILE A 32 8.15 0.93 1.63
C ILE A 32 7.30 -0.19 1.01
N LEU A 33 6.68 0.12 -0.13
CA LEU A 33 6.06 -0.83 -1.03
C LEU A 33 7.10 -1.19 -2.11
N LYS A 34 7.64 -2.42 -2.07
CA LYS A 34 8.66 -2.89 -3.03
C LYS A 34 8.09 -3.03 -4.45
N LYS A 35 6.79 -3.33 -4.56
CA LYS A 35 6.09 -3.47 -5.84
C LYS A 35 4.65 -3.00 -5.72
N THR A 36 4.16 -2.29 -6.73
CA THR A 36 2.73 -1.96 -6.89
C THR A 36 2.32 -2.09 -8.35
N LYS A 37 1.05 -1.80 -8.65
CA LYS A 37 0.56 -1.72 -10.04
C LYS A 37 1.29 -0.67 -10.89
N THR A 38 1.94 0.33 -10.29
CA THR A 38 2.58 1.44 -11.03
C THR A 38 4.04 1.70 -10.61
N SER A 39 4.55 1.00 -9.59
CA SER A 39 5.94 1.13 -9.09
C SER A 39 6.60 -0.23 -8.90
N GLY A 40 7.93 -0.24 -8.83
CA GLY A 40 8.75 -1.43 -8.69
C GLY A 40 9.74 -1.59 -9.85
N PRO A 41 10.51 -2.69 -9.87
CA PRO A 41 11.64 -2.82 -10.77
C PRO A 41 11.25 -2.72 -12.25
N GLY A 42 11.95 -1.86 -12.98
CA GLY A 42 11.66 -1.59 -14.39
C GLY A 42 10.41 -0.73 -14.64
N ARG A 43 9.80 -0.15 -13.59
CA ARG A 43 8.84 0.95 -13.69
C ARG A 43 9.52 2.26 -13.29
N LYS A 44 8.95 3.40 -13.68
CA LYS A 44 9.54 4.73 -13.47
C LYS A 44 9.81 5.03 -11.99
N VAL A 45 8.97 4.54 -11.08
CA VAL A 45 9.12 4.74 -9.64
C VAL A 45 9.72 3.50 -8.98
N GLY A 46 10.92 3.63 -8.42
CA GLY A 46 11.69 2.53 -7.82
C GLY A 46 11.11 2.03 -6.50
N GLU A 47 10.98 2.90 -5.49
CA GLU A 47 10.45 2.57 -4.16
C GLU A 47 9.36 3.56 -3.73
N LEU A 48 8.20 3.06 -3.30
CA LEU A 48 7.11 3.91 -2.83
C LEU A 48 7.03 3.92 -1.30
N HIS A 49 7.23 5.09 -0.70
CA HIS A 49 6.95 5.28 0.72
C HIS A 49 5.46 5.43 0.98
N ALA A 50 4.96 4.79 2.03
CA ALA A 50 3.62 4.94 2.60
C ALA A 50 3.70 5.48 4.03
N PHE A 51 2.68 6.26 4.43
CA PHE A 51 2.64 6.92 5.74
C PHE A 51 1.28 6.76 6.41
N ILE A 52 1.29 6.56 7.72
CA ILE A 52 0.10 6.57 8.58
C ILE A 52 0.41 7.44 9.80
N ALA A 53 -0.40 8.45 10.06
CA ALA A 53 -0.24 9.34 11.22
C ALA A 53 -0.36 8.56 12.52
N ARG A 54 0.45 8.91 13.54
CA ARG A 54 0.38 8.25 14.84
C ARG A 54 -1.01 8.38 15.48
N THR A 55 -1.65 9.52 15.27
CA THR A 55 -2.91 9.95 15.88
C THR A 55 -4.16 9.42 15.20
N VAL A 56 -4.04 8.62 14.14
CA VAL A 56 -5.23 7.96 13.58
C VAL A 56 -5.71 6.87 14.53
N GLY A 57 -6.93 7.04 15.03
CA GLY A 57 -7.55 6.10 15.95
C GLY A 57 -8.83 6.70 16.50
N LEU A 58 -9.89 5.89 16.54
CA LEU A 58 -11.22 6.32 17.00
C LEU A 58 -11.53 5.81 18.42
N SER A 59 -10.84 4.75 18.85
CA SER A 59 -11.14 4.06 20.11
C SER A 59 -10.38 4.59 21.33
N GLY A 60 -9.37 5.44 21.12
CA GLY A 60 -8.40 5.80 22.16
C GLY A 60 -7.34 4.73 22.43
N TYR A 61 -7.24 3.71 21.56
CA TYR A 61 -6.19 2.70 21.62
C TYR A 61 -5.11 2.95 20.57
N ASP A 62 -3.85 2.85 20.96
CA ASP A 62 -2.69 2.97 20.06
C ASP A 62 -2.48 1.68 19.24
N TRP A 63 -3.38 1.45 18.29
CA TRP A 63 -3.37 0.25 17.44
C TRP A 63 -2.12 0.17 16.56
N LEU A 64 -1.50 1.30 16.19
CA LEU A 64 -0.25 1.30 15.43
C LEU A 64 0.92 0.80 16.26
N GLY A 65 1.01 1.23 17.52
CA GLY A 65 2.05 0.77 18.44
C GLY A 65 1.92 -0.71 18.70
N GLU A 66 0.71 -1.17 18.99
CA GLU A 66 0.46 -2.58 19.25
C GLU A 66 0.67 -3.44 18.00
N GLY A 67 0.16 -3.00 16.83
CA GLY A 67 0.39 -3.68 15.56
C GLY A 67 1.87 -3.81 15.21
N PHE A 68 2.67 -2.77 15.46
CA PHE A 68 4.12 -2.81 15.24
C PHE A 68 4.82 -3.82 16.17
N LYS A 69 4.41 -3.91 17.44
CA LYS A 69 4.93 -4.93 18.36
C LYS A 69 4.58 -6.33 17.87
N LEU A 70 3.33 -6.57 17.46
CA LEU A 70 2.88 -7.88 16.98
C LEU A 70 3.70 -8.37 15.78
N VAL A 71 3.92 -7.53 14.77
CA VAL A 71 4.72 -7.92 13.60
C VAL A 71 6.20 -8.07 13.89
N SER A 72 6.69 -7.44 14.96
CA SER A 72 8.09 -7.48 15.40
C SER A 72 8.34 -8.57 16.47
N ALA A 73 7.32 -9.34 16.87
CA ALA A 73 7.41 -10.28 17.98
C ALA A 73 7.40 -11.75 17.52
N GLY A 74 8.09 -12.59 18.30
CA GLY A 74 7.95 -14.04 18.31
C GLY A 74 7.97 -14.70 16.93
N ALA A 75 6.93 -15.49 16.63
CA ALA A 75 6.80 -16.30 15.42
C ALA A 75 6.66 -15.47 14.12
N LEU A 76 6.39 -14.17 14.22
CA LEU A 76 6.33 -13.25 13.09
C LEU A 76 7.65 -12.50 12.86
N SER A 77 8.65 -12.65 13.74
CA SER A 77 9.94 -11.95 13.62
C SER A 77 10.98 -12.78 12.87
N TRP A 78 10.79 -12.98 11.57
CA TRP A 78 11.76 -13.62 10.68
C TRP A 78 11.89 -12.85 9.36
N SER A 79 13.09 -12.88 8.76
CA SER A 79 13.39 -12.13 7.53
C SER A 79 12.56 -12.67 6.36
N ARG A 80 11.82 -11.77 5.71
CA ARG A 80 10.92 -12.07 4.59
C ARG A 80 10.65 -10.80 3.79
N ASP A 81 10.21 -10.99 2.55
CA ASP A 81 9.93 -9.93 1.58
C ASP A 81 8.43 -9.59 1.45
N PHE A 82 7.59 -10.07 2.37
CA PHE A 82 6.14 -9.81 2.41
C PHE A 82 5.65 -9.59 3.84
N LEU A 83 4.63 -8.75 4.01
CA LEU A 83 4.13 -8.42 5.34
C LEU A 83 3.32 -9.54 5.98
N CYS A 84 2.37 -10.13 5.23
CA CYS A 84 1.36 -11.03 5.78
C CYS A 84 1.70 -12.49 5.48
N PRO A 85 2.19 -13.26 6.47
CA PRO A 85 2.43 -14.68 6.29
C PRO A 85 1.15 -15.47 6.10
N ALA A 86 1.30 -16.64 5.49
CA ALA A 86 0.30 -17.69 5.53
C ALA A 86 0.16 -18.22 6.97
N PHE A 87 -0.93 -18.94 7.22
CA PHE A 87 -1.20 -19.56 8.52
C PHE A 87 -1.50 -21.04 8.35
N SER A 88 -1.50 -21.78 9.46
CA SER A 88 -1.97 -23.17 9.54
C SER A 88 -3.39 -23.33 9.00
N ALA A 89 -3.80 -24.56 8.71
CA ALA A 89 -5.18 -24.86 8.29
C ALA A 89 -6.21 -24.46 9.37
N GLU A 90 -5.77 -24.48 10.63
CA GLU A 90 -6.51 -24.08 11.83
C GLU A 90 -6.48 -22.56 12.06
N TRP A 91 -5.54 -21.85 11.41
CA TRP A 91 -5.32 -20.40 11.45
C TRP A 91 -4.86 -19.84 12.79
N ASP A 92 -4.23 -20.67 13.61
CA ASP A 92 -3.71 -20.33 14.93
C ASP A 92 -2.21 -20.02 14.92
N LEU A 93 -1.48 -20.51 13.91
CA LEU A 93 -0.02 -20.41 13.84
C LEU A 93 0.44 -19.85 12.48
N PRO A 94 1.38 -18.89 12.47
CA PRO A 94 1.98 -18.42 11.23
C PRO A 94 2.87 -19.49 10.62
N VAL A 95 2.78 -19.65 9.30
CA VAL A 95 3.60 -20.55 8.49
C VAL A 95 4.59 -19.72 7.69
N LYS A 96 5.78 -20.27 7.41
CA LYS A 96 6.81 -19.64 6.57
C LYS A 96 6.44 -19.68 5.08
N GLY A 97 5.30 -19.10 4.74
CA GLY A 97 4.79 -18.85 3.41
C GLY A 97 4.13 -17.48 3.37
N TYR A 98 3.82 -16.98 2.17
CA TYR A 98 3.07 -15.74 2.02
C TYR A 98 1.62 -16.05 1.72
N LEU A 99 0.74 -15.15 2.13
CA LEU A 99 -0.65 -15.16 1.73
C LEU A 99 -0.78 -14.34 0.44
N ASP A 100 -1.43 -14.85 -0.59
CA ASP A 100 -1.67 -14.05 -1.80
C ASP A 100 -2.79 -13.02 -1.55
N ALA A 101 -3.12 -12.22 -2.57
CA ALA A 101 -4.13 -11.16 -2.44
C ALA A 101 -5.53 -11.72 -2.15
N GLU A 102 -5.87 -12.88 -2.71
CA GLU A 102 -7.15 -13.56 -2.51
C GLU A 102 -7.24 -14.17 -1.11
N GLY A 103 -6.20 -14.86 -0.67
CA GLY A 103 -6.07 -15.36 0.68
C GLY A 103 -6.15 -14.24 1.72
N LEU A 104 -5.54 -13.08 1.46
CA LEU A 104 -5.65 -11.92 2.34
C LEU A 104 -7.08 -11.38 2.39
N ALA A 105 -7.78 -11.32 1.25
CA ALA A 105 -9.19 -10.93 1.23
C ALA A 105 -10.06 -11.91 2.06
N LEU A 106 -9.79 -13.21 1.97
CA LEU A 106 -10.48 -14.22 2.78
C LEU A 106 -10.18 -14.04 4.29
N GLN A 107 -8.94 -13.69 4.65
CA GLN A 107 -8.58 -13.39 6.04
C GLN A 107 -9.27 -12.16 6.59
N LEU A 108 -9.37 -11.09 5.79
CA LEU A 108 -10.13 -9.90 6.16
C LEU A 108 -11.59 -10.24 6.41
N ARG A 109 -12.19 -11.09 5.57
CA ARG A 109 -13.57 -11.55 5.75
C ARG A 109 -13.74 -12.40 7.01
N ARG A 110 -12.80 -13.32 7.29
CA ARG A 110 -12.80 -14.10 8.53
C ARG A 110 -12.70 -13.21 9.76
N LEU A 111 -11.84 -12.19 9.73
CA LEU A 111 -11.75 -11.20 10.80
C LEU A 111 -13.12 -10.56 11.05
N LEU A 112 -13.81 -10.08 10.01
CA LEU A 112 -15.14 -9.48 10.12
C LEU A 112 -16.17 -10.42 10.78
N LYS A 113 -16.13 -11.72 10.47
CA LYS A 113 -17.00 -12.74 11.10
C LYS A 113 -16.78 -12.91 12.61
N HIS A 114 -15.66 -12.45 13.16
CA HIS A 114 -15.30 -12.59 14.58
C HIS A 114 -15.25 -11.26 15.33
N LEU A 115 -15.55 -10.13 14.68
CA LEU A 115 -15.53 -8.84 15.36
C LEU A 115 -16.73 -8.74 16.31
N PRO A 116 -16.51 -8.49 17.61
CA PRO A 116 -17.59 -8.17 18.53
C PRO A 116 -18.14 -6.76 18.26
N THR A 117 -19.41 -6.53 18.60
CA THR A 117 -20.06 -5.23 18.44
C THR A 117 -19.41 -4.18 19.34
N PRO A 118 -18.96 -3.04 18.80
CA PRO A 118 -18.43 -1.95 19.61
C PRO A 118 -19.58 -1.25 20.35
N VAL A 119 -19.38 -0.99 21.64
CA VAL A 119 -20.35 -0.27 22.47
C VAL A 119 -19.64 0.84 23.23
N ARG A 120 -20.32 1.99 23.36
CA ARG A 120 -19.79 3.11 24.14
C ARG A 120 -20.46 3.15 25.51
N GLN A 121 -19.68 2.92 26.56
CA GLN A 121 -20.15 2.94 27.95
C GLN A 121 -19.38 4.00 28.74
N GLN A 122 -20.09 4.95 29.35
CA GLN A 122 -19.49 6.03 30.15
C GLN A 122 -18.39 6.79 29.38
N GLY A 123 -18.61 7.06 28.10
CA GLY A 123 -17.65 7.78 27.24
C GLY A 123 -16.49 6.93 26.70
N VAL A 124 -16.33 5.68 27.12
CA VAL A 124 -15.25 4.78 26.73
C VAL A 124 -15.75 3.66 25.81
N TRP A 125 -14.94 3.29 24.81
CA TRP A 125 -15.22 2.17 23.93
C TRP A 125 -14.98 0.83 24.64
N LYS A 126 -15.95 -0.06 24.51
CA LYS A 126 -15.88 -1.47 24.93
C LYS A 126 -16.42 -2.36 23.81
N VAL A 127 -16.30 -3.67 24.01
CA VAL A 127 -16.82 -4.68 23.09
C VAL A 127 -17.93 -5.46 23.79
N ALA A 128 -19.03 -5.71 23.07
CA ALA A 128 -20.11 -6.57 23.51
C ALA A 128 -19.76 -8.05 23.28
N ARG A 129 -20.62 -8.97 23.73
CA ARG A 129 -20.42 -10.41 23.47
C ARG A 129 -20.93 -10.81 22.08
N GLU A 130 -21.92 -10.08 21.60
CA GLU A 130 -22.54 -10.23 20.30
C GLU A 130 -21.57 -9.86 19.18
N LEU A 131 -21.66 -10.58 18.06
CA LEU A 131 -20.88 -10.28 16.86
C LEU A 131 -21.47 -9.07 16.14
N LEU A 132 -20.60 -8.19 15.64
CA LEU A 132 -20.97 -7.03 14.84
C LEU A 132 -21.63 -7.44 13.52
N PHE A 133 -21.13 -8.52 12.91
CA PHE A 133 -21.59 -9.03 11.62
C PHE A 133 -21.98 -10.51 11.74
N PRO A 134 -23.23 -10.83 12.10
CA PRO A 134 -23.67 -12.21 12.28
C PRO A 134 -23.81 -12.96 10.94
N GLY A 135 -23.66 -14.29 11.00
CA GLY A 135 -23.87 -15.18 9.86
C GLY A 135 -23.00 -14.86 8.65
N GLU A 136 -23.64 -14.73 7.49
CA GLU A 136 -22.97 -14.44 6.22
C GLU A 136 -22.85 -12.94 5.91
N MET A 137 -23.18 -12.05 6.87
CA MET A 137 -23.10 -10.59 6.67
C MET A 137 -21.70 -10.12 6.25
N ALA A 138 -20.64 -10.78 6.72
CA ALA A 138 -19.26 -10.48 6.33
C ALA A 138 -18.99 -10.59 4.81
N ASN A 139 -19.86 -11.27 4.06
CA ASN A 139 -19.74 -11.39 2.60
C ASN A 139 -20.11 -10.11 1.86
N PHE A 140 -20.76 -9.15 2.52
CA PHE A 140 -21.05 -7.82 2.00
C PHE A 140 -19.78 -7.08 1.58
N TRP A 141 -18.69 -7.23 2.35
CA TRP A 141 -17.42 -6.59 2.06
C TRP A 141 -16.52 -7.44 1.16
N THR A 142 -15.77 -6.74 0.31
CA THR A 142 -14.76 -7.32 -0.58
C THR A 142 -13.36 -6.94 -0.11
N GLY A 143 -12.32 -7.56 -0.70
CA GLY A 143 -10.93 -7.18 -0.44
C GLY A 143 -10.61 -5.71 -0.76
N HIS A 144 -11.45 -5.03 -1.56
CA HIS A 144 -11.27 -3.62 -1.90
C HIS A 144 -12.01 -2.67 -0.96
N SER A 145 -12.98 -3.14 -0.16
CA SER A 145 -13.83 -2.25 0.65
C SER A 145 -13.03 -1.36 1.60
N ALA A 146 -11.99 -1.89 2.25
CA ALA A 146 -11.16 -1.12 3.16
C ALA A 146 -10.39 0.03 2.47
N ARG A 147 -9.98 -0.14 1.20
CA ARG A 147 -9.21 0.86 0.45
C ARG A 147 -9.98 2.16 0.26
N HIS A 148 -11.29 2.07 0.08
CA HIS A 148 -12.12 3.23 -0.25
C HIS A 148 -12.42 4.13 0.95
N VAL A 149 -12.36 3.60 2.17
CA VAL A 149 -12.83 4.29 3.39
C VAL A 149 -12.22 5.67 3.58
N ALA A 150 -10.88 5.78 3.70
CA ALA A 150 -10.25 7.09 3.96
C ALA A 150 -10.44 8.06 2.80
N THR A 151 -10.48 7.57 1.56
CA THR A 151 -10.70 8.42 0.38
C THR A 151 -12.14 8.96 0.34
N SER A 152 -13.13 8.11 0.60
CA SER A 152 -14.55 8.48 0.63
C SER A 152 -14.85 9.44 1.76
N LEU A 153 -14.33 9.18 2.97
CA LEU A 153 -14.44 10.09 4.11
C LEU A 153 -13.82 11.46 3.81
N ALA A 154 -12.60 11.48 3.27
CA ALA A 154 -11.95 12.73 2.87
C ALA A 154 -12.81 13.51 1.85
N ALA A 155 -13.42 12.81 0.89
CA ALA A 155 -14.27 13.42 -0.12
C ALA A 155 -15.51 14.08 0.49
N ALA A 156 -16.21 13.33 1.36
CA ALA A 156 -17.41 13.80 2.03
C ALA A 156 -17.13 14.99 2.96
N LEU A 157 -15.94 15.04 3.55
CA LEU A 157 -15.47 16.13 4.42
C LEU A 157 -14.82 17.29 3.65
N GLY A 158 -15.01 17.40 2.33
CA GLY A 158 -14.55 18.55 1.55
C GLY A 158 -13.05 18.59 1.24
N VAL A 159 -12.30 17.50 1.45
CA VAL A 159 -10.89 17.45 1.08
C VAL A 159 -10.73 17.40 -0.45
N SER A 160 -9.93 18.34 -0.95
CA SER A 160 -9.64 18.51 -2.37
C SER A 160 -9.04 17.25 -3.02
N LYS A 161 -9.26 17.07 -4.33
CA LYS A 161 -8.84 15.87 -5.06
C LYS A 161 -7.31 15.69 -5.03
N ASP A 162 -6.56 16.76 -5.25
CA ASP A 162 -5.09 16.82 -5.20
C ASP A 162 -4.54 16.28 -3.88
N ARG A 163 -5.15 16.62 -2.74
CA ARG A 163 -4.77 16.07 -1.42
C ARG A 163 -5.16 14.61 -1.27
N ARG A 164 -6.35 14.22 -1.73
CA ARG A 164 -6.83 12.82 -1.67
C ARG A 164 -5.97 11.89 -2.52
N ASP A 165 -5.44 12.36 -3.63
CA ASP A 165 -4.57 11.59 -4.51
C ASP A 165 -3.25 11.17 -3.85
N TYR A 166 -2.82 11.86 -2.77
CA TYR A 166 -1.70 11.41 -1.94
C TYR A 166 -2.05 10.20 -1.07
N LEU A 167 -3.29 10.04 -0.58
CA LEU A 167 -3.69 8.92 0.29
C LEU A 167 -3.50 7.57 -0.41
N GLY A 168 -4.14 7.40 -1.56
CA GLY A 168 -4.09 6.18 -2.38
C GLY A 168 -2.89 6.11 -3.33
N ARG A 169 -2.00 7.11 -3.26
CA ARG A 169 -0.83 7.29 -4.13
C ARG A 169 -1.20 7.38 -5.62
N TRP A 170 -2.40 7.86 -5.94
CA TRP A 170 -2.83 8.14 -7.32
C TRP A 170 -2.03 9.28 -7.95
N ALA A 171 -1.55 10.22 -7.14
CA ALA A 171 -0.69 11.31 -7.59
C ALA A 171 0.59 10.79 -8.29
N TYR A 172 1.16 9.68 -7.80
CA TYR A 172 2.38 9.06 -8.35
C TYR A 172 2.14 8.33 -9.68
N ALA A 173 0.93 7.77 -9.87
CA ALA A 173 0.59 7.08 -11.11
C ALA A 173 0.37 8.05 -12.28
N GLN A 174 0.00 9.30 -12.00
CA GLN A 174 -0.22 10.33 -13.01
C GLN A 174 1.01 11.22 -13.23
N HIS A 175 1.89 11.37 -12.23
CA HIS A 175 3.01 12.32 -12.30
C HIS A 175 4.32 11.68 -11.83
N GLY A 176 5.22 11.37 -12.78
CA GLY A 176 6.53 10.78 -12.49
C GLY A 176 7.49 11.69 -11.71
N SER A 177 7.21 12.99 -11.63
CA SER A 177 8.00 13.96 -10.86
C SER A 177 7.76 13.93 -9.34
N GLN A 178 6.82 13.11 -8.86
CA GLN A 178 6.48 12.98 -7.44
C GLN A 178 7.53 12.21 -6.61
N ASP A 179 8.52 11.58 -7.24
CA ASP A 179 9.67 10.97 -6.56
C ASP A 179 10.44 11.99 -5.69
N TYR A 180 10.31 13.29 -5.97
CA TYR A 180 10.99 14.38 -5.26
C TYR A 180 10.17 15.05 -4.14
N VAL A 181 8.90 14.70 -3.92
CA VAL A 181 8.08 15.35 -2.88
C VAL A 181 8.37 14.73 -1.51
N LEU A 182 9.49 15.19 -0.91
CA LEU A 182 9.93 14.85 0.45
C LEU A 182 8.90 15.20 1.54
N THR A 183 7.93 16.06 1.23
CA THR A 183 6.86 16.53 2.12
C THR A 183 5.55 15.74 2.00
N SER A 184 5.47 14.71 1.15
CA SER A 184 4.27 13.89 0.94
C SER A 184 3.70 13.29 2.23
N ARG A 185 4.56 13.03 3.23
CA ARG A 185 4.15 12.64 4.58
C ARG A 185 3.20 13.65 5.22
N GLN A 186 3.52 14.94 5.18
CA GLN A 186 2.74 15.98 5.86
C GLN A 186 1.34 16.09 5.24
N VAL A 187 1.24 15.99 3.91
CA VAL A 187 -0.05 16.00 3.21
C VAL A 187 -0.91 14.81 3.63
N VAL A 188 -0.34 13.58 3.57
CA VAL A 188 -1.04 12.34 3.91
C VAL A 188 -1.52 12.36 5.37
N GLN A 189 -0.62 12.71 6.29
CA GLN A 189 -0.93 12.74 7.71
C GLN A 189 -1.91 13.86 8.07
N GLY A 190 -1.84 15.01 7.38
CA GLY A 190 -2.82 16.09 7.50
C GLY A 190 -4.23 15.63 7.15
N VAL A 191 -4.40 14.96 6.01
CA VAL A 191 -5.70 14.42 5.60
C VAL A 191 -6.20 13.35 6.58
N GLN A 192 -5.33 12.42 6.98
CA GLN A 192 -5.66 11.37 7.96
C GLN A 192 -6.12 11.95 9.31
N ASN A 193 -5.39 12.93 9.84
CA ASN A 193 -5.73 13.60 11.10
C ASN A 193 -7.01 14.41 10.99
N PHE A 194 -7.21 15.09 9.86
CA PHE A 194 -8.43 15.84 9.58
C PHE A 194 -9.65 14.92 9.60
N ILE A 195 -9.62 13.77 8.91
CA ILE A 195 -10.70 12.77 8.94
C ILE A 195 -11.00 12.35 10.38
N CYS A 196 -9.97 11.93 11.15
CA CYS A 196 -10.16 11.51 12.53
C CYS A 196 -10.75 12.62 13.41
N LYS A 197 -10.26 13.86 13.27
CA LYS A 197 -10.76 15.01 14.01
C LYS A 197 -12.24 15.24 13.71
N CYS A 198 -12.63 15.21 12.44
CA CYS A 198 -14.03 15.39 12.03
C CYS A 198 -14.94 14.29 12.58
N LEU A 199 -14.50 13.03 12.52
CA LEU A 199 -15.28 11.91 13.06
C LEU A 199 -15.42 11.99 14.58
N ILE A 200 -14.40 12.45 15.32
CA ILE A 200 -14.43 12.48 16.79
C ILE A 200 -15.11 13.74 17.32
N ALA A 201 -14.71 14.91 16.82
CA ALA A 201 -15.10 16.21 17.35
C ALA A 201 -16.18 16.90 16.51
N GLY A 202 -16.52 16.40 15.32
CA GLY A 202 -17.46 17.03 14.40
C GLY A 202 -16.80 17.84 13.30
N HIS A 203 -17.58 18.15 12.27
CA HIS A 203 -17.18 19.00 11.14
C HIS A 203 -18.13 20.22 11.07
N PRO A 204 -17.62 21.43 10.78
CA PRO A 204 -18.47 22.63 10.71
C PRO A 204 -19.65 22.53 9.74
N ASP A 205 -19.49 21.76 8.65
CA ASP A 205 -20.53 21.58 7.63
C ASP A 205 -21.40 20.32 7.85
N GLY A 206 -21.60 19.90 9.10
CA GLY A 206 -22.56 18.84 9.45
C GLY A 206 -21.99 17.43 9.57
N GLY A 207 -20.74 17.19 9.15
CA GLY A 207 -20.06 15.91 9.32
C GLY A 207 -20.21 14.95 8.15
N TYR A 208 -20.27 13.66 8.47
CA TYR A 208 -20.34 12.55 7.52
C TYR A 208 -21.51 11.64 7.89
N THR A 209 -22.23 11.16 6.87
CA THR A 209 -23.37 10.25 7.01
C THR A 209 -23.20 9.04 6.10
N GLU A 210 -23.76 7.90 6.50
CA GLU A 210 -23.64 6.61 5.80
C GLU A 210 -25.00 6.07 5.31
N GLU A 211 -26.00 6.93 5.10
CA GLU A 211 -27.39 6.52 4.88
C GLU A 211 -27.54 5.54 3.70
N GLU A 212 -26.96 5.84 2.54
CA GLU A 212 -27.04 4.97 1.36
C GLU A 212 -26.33 3.62 1.59
N LEU A 213 -25.23 3.64 2.34
CA LEU A 213 -24.51 2.44 2.73
C LEU A 213 -25.36 1.59 3.68
N PHE A 214 -26.00 2.22 4.66
CA PHE A 214 -26.89 1.54 5.61
C PHE A 214 -28.14 0.98 4.94
N CYS A 215 -28.74 1.69 3.98
CA CYS A 215 -29.82 1.15 3.16
C CYS A 215 -29.39 -0.12 2.43
N THR A 216 -28.22 -0.09 1.77
CA THR A 216 -27.70 -1.24 1.03
C THR A 216 -27.35 -2.41 1.95
N MET A 217 -26.75 -2.13 3.12
CA MET A 217 -26.46 -3.13 4.14
C MET A 217 -27.72 -3.75 4.72
N ARG A 218 -28.77 -2.96 4.97
CA ARG A 218 -30.07 -3.44 5.47
C ARG A 218 -30.69 -4.43 4.47
N SER A 219 -30.81 -4.04 3.20
CA SER A 219 -31.38 -4.92 2.17
C SER A 219 -30.57 -6.21 1.98
N TYR A 220 -29.24 -6.14 2.10
CA TYR A 220 -28.40 -7.34 2.05
C TYR A 220 -28.63 -8.26 3.25
N ALA A 221 -28.73 -7.70 4.46
CA ALA A 221 -29.02 -8.46 5.67
C ALA A 221 -30.40 -9.14 5.62
N GLU A 222 -31.42 -8.43 5.14
CA GLU A 222 -32.78 -8.97 4.97
C GLU A 222 -32.82 -10.11 3.95
N ALA A 223 -32.06 -10.01 2.86
CA ALA A 223 -31.90 -11.09 1.88
C ALA A 223 -31.23 -12.34 2.47
N LEU A 224 -30.48 -12.20 3.57
CA LEU A 224 -29.90 -13.30 4.35
C LEU A 224 -30.79 -13.76 5.51
N HIS A 225 -32.02 -13.25 5.61
CA HIS A 225 -32.95 -13.50 6.72
C HIS A 225 -32.39 -13.08 8.10
N LEU A 226 -31.56 -12.03 8.13
CA LEU A 226 -31.04 -11.42 9.34
C LEU A 226 -31.85 -10.17 9.74
N ALA A 227 -31.77 -9.78 11.01
CA ALA A 227 -32.39 -8.56 11.52
C ALA A 227 -31.60 -7.32 11.05
N GLY A 228 -31.91 -6.83 9.86
CA GLY A 228 -31.22 -5.69 9.22
C GLY A 228 -31.15 -4.45 10.11
N ASP A 229 -32.25 -4.05 10.72
CA ASP A 229 -32.30 -2.85 11.58
C ASP A 229 -31.39 -2.94 12.81
N GLU A 230 -31.31 -4.12 13.45
CA GLU A 230 -30.41 -4.32 14.59
C GLU A 230 -28.93 -4.26 14.16
N ILE A 231 -28.60 -4.79 12.96
CA ILE A 231 -27.25 -4.69 12.39
C ILE A 231 -26.89 -3.24 12.09
N ILE A 232 -27.81 -2.46 11.48
CA ILE A 232 -27.57 -1.04 11.20
C ILE A 232 -27.39 -0.25 12.49
N LYS A 233 -28.24 -0.50 13.49
CA LYS A 233 -28.12 0.13 14.82
C LYS A 233 -26.77 -0.18 15.48
N ALA A 234 -26.24 -1.39 15.32
CA ALA A 234 -24.92 -1.77 15.81
C ALA A 234 -23.77 -1.08 15.06
N CYS A 235 -23.96 -0.73 13.78
CA CYS A 235 -22.96 -0.04 12.95
C CYS A 235 -23.02 1.49 13.06
N SER A 236 -24.21 2.05 13.32
CA SER A 236 -24.45 3.49 13.40
C SER A 236 -23.95 4.07 14.72
N VAL A 237 -22.66 4.39 14.74
CA VAL A 237 -21.94 4.85 15.95
C VAL A 237 -21.83 6.38 16.06
N LEU A 238 -22.09 7.11 14.97
CA LEU A 238 -22.10 8.57 14.98
C LEU A 238 -23.42 9.07 15.59
N GLN A 239 -23.33 10.11 16.41
CA GLN A 239 -24.47 10.75 17.04
C GLN A 239 -24.57 12.20 16.54
N TRP A 240 -25.81 12.65 16.33
CA TRP A 240 -26.08 14.03 16.01
C TRP A 240 -25.92 14.89 17.26
N ASP A 241 -25.17 15.98 17.14
CA ASP A 241 -25.07 17.01 18.16
C ASP A 241 -25.90 18.23 17.73
N ASP A 242 -26.98 18.53 18.47
CA ASP A 242 -27.88 19.64 18.17
C ASP A 242 -27.23 21.02 18.33
N VAL A 243 -26.21 21.14 19.18
CA VAL A 243 -25.55 22.42 19.48
C VAL A 243 -24.55 22.77 18.39
N GLU A 244 -23.72 21.79 18.01
CA GLU A 244 -22.72 21.97 16.96
C GLU A 244 -23.24 21.64 15.56
N ALA A 245 -24.49 21.17 15.46
CA ALA A 245 -25.18 20.77 14.23
C ALA A 245 -24.33 19.82 13.36
N THR A 246 -23.73 18.80 13.97
CA THR A 246 -22.81 17.87 13.30
C THR A 246 -22.96 16.43 13.80
N TRP A 247 -22.77 15.48 12.88
CA TRP A 247 -22.54 14.08 13.23
C TRP A 247 -21.12 13.88 13.76
N LYS A 248 -21.00 13.28 14.95
CA LYS A 248 -19.70 12.94 15.55
C LYS A 248 -19.80 11.74 16.47
N LEU A 249 -18.67 11.10 16.73
CA LEU A 249 -18.57 10.11 17.79
C LEU A 249 -18.69 10.82 19.14
N GLY A 250 -18.02 11.96 19.30
CA GLY A 250 -17.85 12.68 20.57
C GLY A 250 -16.56 12.26 21.29
N GLY A 251 -15.93 13.18 22.01
CA GLY A 251 -14.64 13.01 22.69
C GLY A 251 -13.60 14.01 22.22
N ASN A 252 -12.35 13.80 22.63
CA ASN A 252 -11.25 14.70 22.28
C ASN A 252 -10.38 14.08 21.19
N PHE A 253 -9.97 14.89 20.22
CA PHE A 253 -8.94 14.52 19.27
C PHE A 253 -7.59 15.15 19.70
N PRO A 254 -6.47 14.40 19.71
CA PRO A 254 -6.36 12.95 19.46
C PRO A 254 -7.09 12.08 20.50
N SER A 255 -7.58 10.92 20.08
CA SER A 255 -8.38 10.03 20.95
C SER A 255 -7.57 9.37 22.08
N PHE A 256 -6.25 9.44 22.02
CA PHE A 256 -5.35 8.95 23.06
C PHE A 256 -4.17 9.89 23.24
N THR A 257 -3.54 9.83 24.42
CA THR A 257 -2.45 10.72 24.78
C THR A 257 -1.23 10.50 23.89
N VAL A 258 -0.85 11.55 23.16
CA VAL A 258 0.41 11.69 22.43
C VAL A 258 1.11 12.93 22.95
N SER A 259 2.45 12.93 22.99
CA SER A 259 3.17 14.10 23.50
C SER A 259 2.97 15.33 22.58
N PRO A 260 2.86 16.55 23.15
CA PRO A 260 2.49 17.76 22.40
C PRO A 260 3.42 18.10 21.23
N ASP A 261 4.73 17.88 21.40
CA ASP A 261 5.72 18.09 20.35
C ASP A 261 5.51 17.15 19.15
N ARG A 262 4.93 15.97 19.41
CA ARG A 262 4.65 14.95 18.40
C ARG A 262 3.45 15.33 17.53
N VAL A 263 2.43 15.95 18.13
CA VAL A 263 1.26 16.47 17.41
C VAL A 263 1.68 17.60 16.48
N ARG A 264 2.50 18.55 16.95
CA ARG A 264 3.00 19.67 16.13
C ARG A 264 3.83 19.19 14.94
N ALA A 265 4.71 18.20 15.13
CA ALA A 265 5.55 17.67 14.06
C ALA A 265 4.77 16.86 12.99
N ALA A 266 3.60 16.34 13.32
CA ALA A 266 2.82 15.40 12.49
C ALA A 266 1.49 15.97 11.96
N ALA A 267 1.08 17.16 12.40
CA ALA A 267 -0.27 17.70 12.15
C ALA A 267 -0.59 17.81 10.65
N GLY A 268 0.40 18.16 9.83
CA GLY A 268 0.18 18.51 8.42
C GLY A 268 -0.65 19.80 8.30
N ASP A 269 -0.37 20.61 7.29
CA ASP A 269 -1.15 21.83 7.04
C ASP A 269 -2.20 21.57 5.95
N MET A 270 -3.48 21.63 6.34
CA MET A 270 -4.62 21.51 5.42
C MET A 270 -4.80 22.74 4.52
N GLY A 271 -4.24 23.90 4.89
CA GLY A 271 -4.25 25.13 4.13
C GLY A 271 -3.01 25.35 3.25
N ALA A 272 -1.96 24.55 3.40
CA ALA A 272 -0.76 24.67 2.57
C ALA A 272 -1.09 24.56 1.08
N SER A 273 -0.59 25.51 0.27
CA SER A 273 -0.70 25.39 -1.18
C SER A 273 0.10 24.17 -1.62
N LEU A 274 -0.59 23.20 -2.20
CA LEU A 274 0.09 22.17 -2.97
C LEU A 274 0.54 22.78 -4.30
N PRO A 275 1.63 22.27 -4.91
CA PRO A 275 1.93 22.59 -6.29
C PRO A 275 0.65 22.34 -7.11
N GLY A 276 0.24 23.33 -7.91
CA GLY A 276 -1.06 23.41 -8.59
C GLY A 276 -1.39 22.22 -9.51
N PRO A 277 -2.51 22.26 -10.26
CA PRO A 277 -3.00 21.11 -11.01
C PRO A 277 -1.88 20.60 -11.92
N TYR A 278 -1.36 19.42 -11.57
CA TYR A 278 -0.23 18.86 -12.27
C TYR A 278 -0.72 18.58 -13.70
N GLN A 279 -0.12 19.28 -14.67
CA GLN A 279 -0.36 18.99 -16.08
C GLN A 279 0.09 17.56 -16.34
N ASP A 280 -0.68 16.85 -17.16
CA ASP A 280 -0.27 15.57 -17.73
C ASP A 280 1.11 15.79 -18.36
N PHE A 281 2.14 15.25 -17.72
CA PHE A 281 3.48 15.31 -18.28
C PHE A 281 3.46 14.35 -19.47
N GLU A 282 3.39 14.90 -20.69
CA GLU A 282 3.62 14.10 -21.90
C GLU A 282 4.99 13.45 -21.76
N GLN A 283 4.96 12.12 -21.64
CA GLN A 283 6.10 11.34 -21.24
C GLN A 283 7.05 11.18 -22.41
N GLU A 284 8.28 11.69 -22.29
CA GLU A 284 9.41 10.98 -22.90
C GLU A 284 9.55 9.64 -22.15
N GLU A 285 9.36 8.54 -22.88
CA GLU A 285 9.71 7.22 -22.39
C GLU A 285 11.22 7.17 -22.25
N ASP A 286 11.75 7.52 -21.08
CA ASP A 286 13.12 7.16 -20.72
C ASP A 286 13.14 5.64 -20.54
N ARG A 287 13.18 4.93 -21.67
CA ARG A 287 13.45 3.50 -21.74
C ARG A 287 14.91 3.38 -21.38
N ASP A 288 15.16 2.97 -20.15
CA ASP A 288 16.43 2.44 -19.71
C ASP A 288 16.84 1.30 -20.67
N ASP A 289 17.63 1.65 -21.69
CA ASP A 289 17.81 0.91 -22.96
C ASP A 289 18.79 -0.26 -22.83
N ALA A 290 19.04 -0.69 -21.59
CA ALA A 290 19.94 -1.78 -21.26
C ALA A 290 19.56 -3.05 -22.07
N PRO A 291 20.48 -3.64 -22.85
CA PRO A 291 20.22 -4.81 -23.69
C PRO A 291 19.84 -6.05 -22.89
N TYR A 292 20.26 -6.13 -21.62
CA TYR A 292 19.96 -7.23 -20.71
C TYR A 292 19.41 -6.71 -19.39
N PHE A 293 18.72 -7.59 -18.67
CA PHE A 293 18.35 -7.35 -17.28
C PHE A 293 18.39 -8.66 -16.48
N ILE A 294 18.64 -8.53 -15.18
CA ILE A 294 18.60 -9.65 -14.24
C ILE A 294 17.30 -9.56 -13.47
N THR A 295 16.66 -10.71 -13.23
CA THR A 295 15.60 -10.85 -12.23
C THR A 295 16.18 -11.53 -11.01
N ILE A 296 15.96 -10.95 -9.83
CA ILE A 296 16.36 -11.55 -8.56
C ILE A 296 15.10 -12.15 -7.93
N SER A 297 15.14 -13.45 -7.66
CA SER A 297 14.04 -14.16 -7.01
C SER A 297 13.98 -13.84 -5.51
N ARG A 298 12.87 -14.19 -4.85
CA ARG A 298 12.72 -14.08 -3.38
C ARG A 298 13.83 -14.77 -2.57
N LYS A 299 14.49 -15.77 -3.14
CA LYS A 299 15.60 -16.54 -2.52
C LYS A 299 16.99 -16.02 -2.93
N GLY A 300 17.07 -14.83 -3.54
CA GLY A 300 18.32 -14.24 -4.03
C GLY A 300 18.83 -14.79 -5.37
N PHE A 301 18.15 -15.79 -5.96
CA PHE A 301 18.58 -16.36 -7.25
C PHE A 301 18.47 -15.34 -8.39
N ARG A 302 19.61 -15.04 -9.03
CA ARG A 302 19.77 -14.06 -10.11
C ARG A 302 19.66 -14.76 -11.46
N ARG A 303 18.67 -14.37 -12.27
CA ARG A 303 18.46 -14.92 -13.62
C ARG A 303 18.58 -13.83 -14.68
N LEU A 304 19.41 -14.06 -15.69
CA LEU A 304 19.63 -13.13 -16.81
C LEU A 304 18.54 -13.27 -17.89
N HIS A 305 18.08 -12.14 -18.42
CA HIS A 305 17.10 -12.04 -19.51
C HIS A 305 17.52 -10.99 -20.53
N LEU A 306 17.07 -11.16 -21.78
CA LEU A 306 17.19 -10.17 -22.84
C LEU A 306 16.04 -9.15 -22.73
N SER A 307 16.38 -7.86 -22.70
CA SER A 307 15.40 -6.79 -22.73
C SER A 307 14.57 -6.83 -24.02
N LYS A 308 13.26 -6.57 -23.92
CA LYS A 308 12.28 -6.52 -25.02
C LYS A 308 12.05 -7.84 -25.80
N LYS A 309 12.92 -8.85 -25.70
CA LYS A 309 12.84 -10.15 -26.41
C LYS A 309 12.44 -11.34 -25.53
N CYS A 310 12.39 -11.16 -24.21
CA CYS A 310 11.94 -12.15 -23.25
C CYS A 310 10.43 -12.00 -22.97
N ALA A 311 9.72 -13.13 -22.76
CA ALA A 311 8.34 -13.11 -22.28
C ALA A 311 8.22 -12.60 -20.84
N VAL A 312 9.30 -12.73 -20.05
CA VAL A 312 9.39 -12.14 -18.71
C VAL A 312 9.62 -10.64 -18.87
N ARG A 313 8.72 -9.84 -18.32
CA ARG A 313 8.84 -8.38 -18.32
C ARG A 313 9.38 -7.88 -16.98
N ARG A 314 10.33 -6.94 -17.01
CA ARG A 314 10.95 -6.33 -15.83
C ARG A 314 9.91 -5.85 -14.82
N GLU A 315 8.90 -5.13 -15.31
CA GLU A 315 7.76 -4.56 -14.56
C GLU A 315 6.93 -5.55 -13.72
N ASN A 316 7.07 -6.85 -13.99
CA ASN A 316 6.37 -7.92 -13.29
C ASN A 316 7.25 -8.65 -12.27
N CYS A 317 8.55 -8.36 -12.21
CA CYS A 317 9.51 -8.98 -11.31
C CYS A 317 9.64 -8.21 -9.98
N LEU A 318 10.13 -8.87 -8.93
CA LEU A 318 10.26 -8.30 -7.58
C LEU A 318 11.50 -7.43 -7.41
N GLU A 319 12.59 -7.82 -8.03
CA GLU A 319 13.82 -7.05 -8.09
C GLU A 319 14.47 -7.29 -9.46
N THR A 320 14.92 -6.20 -10.10
CA THR A 320 15.61 -6.29 -11.40
C THR A 320 16.76 -5.30 -11.48
N LEU A 321 17.85 -5.74 -12.11
CA LEU A 321 19.02 -4.90 -12.38
C LEU A 321 19.21 -4.77 -13.90
N PRO A 322 19.24 -3.54 -14.47
CA PRO A 322 19.63 -3.33 -15.87
C PRO A 322 21.11 -3.63 -16.05
N ILE A 323 21.46 -4.34 -17.13
CA ILE A 323 22.84 -4.72 -17.46
C ILE A 323 23.18 -4.25 -18.88
N PHE A 324 24.22 -3.43 -18.98
CA PHE A 324 24.74 -2.91 -20.26
C PHE A 324 25.87 -3.77 -20.84
N LYS A 325 26.63 -4.47 -19.98
CA LYS A 325 27.73 -5.35 -20.37
C LYS A 325 27.69 -6.63 -19.55
N LEU A 326 27.86 -7.78 -20.21
CA LEU A 326 27.95 -9.08 -19.56
C LEU A 326 29.36 -9.26 -18.99
N THR A 327 29.46 -9.57 -17.71
CA THR A 327 30.71 -9.99 -17.04
C THR A 327 30.47 -11.33 -16.33
N GLU A 328 31.52 -12.11 -16.13
CA GLU A 328 31.41 -13.39 -15.42
C GLU A 328 30.88 -13.21 -14.00
N GLY A 329 30.01 -14.12 -13.55
CA GLY A 329 29.42 -14.10 -12.20
C GLY A 329 28.24 -13.12 -11.98
N ILE A 330 27.80 -12.40 -13.04
CA ILE A 330 26.67 -11.47 -12.96
C ILE A 330 25.34 -12.17 -12.59
N ALA A 331 25.08 -13.35 -13.14
CA ALA A 331 23.84 -14.09 -12.91
C ALA A 331 24.11 -15.57 -12.63
N ASP A 332 23.25 -16.18 -11.81
CA ASP A 332 23.37 -17.59 -11.42
C ASP A 332 22.84 -18.53 -12.53
N ALA A 333 21.95 -18.03 -13.39
CA ALA A 333 21.55 -18.73 -14.61
C ALA A 333 21.00 -17.78 -15.69
N ILE A 334 21.02 -18.23 -16.95
CA ILE A 334 20.35 -17.55 -18.06
C ILE A 334 18.90 -18.08 -18.18
N CYS A 335 17.95 -17.20 -18.52
CA CYS A 335 16.58 -17.59 -18.84
C CYS A 335 16.56 -18.58 -20.01
N LYS A 336 15.82 -19.69 -19.88
CA LYS A 336 15.75 -20.75 -20.91
C LYS A 336 15.32 -20.22 -22.28
N LEU A 337 14.44 -19.21 -22.31
CA LEU A 337 13.97 -18.56 -23.54
C LEU A 337 14.99 -17.58 -24.13
N CYS A 338 15.87 -17.04 -23.28
CA CYS A 338 16.90 -16.08 -23.68
C CYS A 338 18.22 -16.76 -24.05
N LYS A 339 18.52 -17.91 -23.46
CA LYS A 339 19.80 -18.62 -23.61
C LYS A 339 20.26 -18.77 -25.07
N PRO A 340 19.43 -19.23 -26.03
CA PRO A 340 19.87 -19.38 -27.42
C PRO A 340 20.25 -18.05 -28.08
N LYS A 341 19.62 -16.94 -27.65
CA LYS A 341 19.79 -15.61 -28.22
C LYS A 341 20.94 -14.83 -27.58
N VAL A 342 21.34 -15.19 -26.36
CA VAL A 342 22.51 -14.61 -25.67
C VAL A 342 23.77 -15.27 -26.22
N GLU A 343 23.78 -16.60 -26.33
CA GLU A 343 24.91 -17.37 -26.87
C GLU A 343 25.18 -17.03 -28.36
N SER A 344 24.14 -16.73 -29.15
CA SER A 344 24.32 -16.29 -30.54
C SER A 344 24.87 -14.86 -30.67
N ALA A 345 24.68 -14.01 -29.65
CA ALA A 345 25.23 -12.65 -29.63
C ALA A 345 26.72 -12.64 -29.24
N GLU A 346 27.13 -13.52 -28.33
CA GLU A 346 28.54 -13.72 -27.97
C GLU A 346 29.32 -14.35 -29.13
N GLY A 347 28.74 -15.35 -29.83
CA GLY A 347 29.37 -16.02 -30.98
C GLY A 347 29.51 -15.15 -32.24
N SER A 348 28.84 -14.00 -32.33
CA SER A 348 28.97 -13.05 -33.45
C SER A 348 30.11 -12.05 -33.27
N SER A 349 30.71 -11.98 -32.07
CA SER A 349 31.78 -11.01 -31.75
C SER A 349 33.20 -11.54 -31.98
N THR A 350 33.35 -12.79 -32.42
CA THR A 350 34.64 -13.49 -32.58
C THR A 350 34.97 -13.92 -34.03
N SER A 351 34.29 -13.37 -35.05
CA SER A 351 34.63 -13.64 -36.44
C SER A 351 34.84 -12.37 -37.24
N GLY A 352 36.10 -12.06 -37.52
CA GLY A 352 36.48 -11.05 -38.50
C GLY A 352 37.76 -10.29 -38.14
N SER A 353 38.92 -10.89 -38.41
CA SER A 353 40.16 -10.23 -38.90
C SER A 353 41.21 -11.31 -39.16
N GLU A 354 41.15 -11.94 -40.34
CA GLU A 354 42.33 -12.57 -40.94
C GLU A 354 43.00 -11.49 -41.81
N ASP A 355 44.08 -10.90 -41.30
CA ASP A 355 44.92 -9.94 -42.02
C ASP A 355 45.66 -10.66 -43.16
N THR A 356 45.34 -10.27 -44.39
CA THR A 356 46.08 -10.67 -45.59
C THR A 356 47.25 -9.71 -45.75
N GLN A 357 48.47 -10.21 -45.61
CA GLN A 357 49.69 -9.46 -45.89
C GLN A 357 49.78 -9.16 -47.39
N VAL A 358 49.82 -7.87 -47.74
CA VAL A 358 50.20 -7.39 -49.08
C VAL A 358 51.63 -6.87 -48.97
N GLU A 359 52.53 -7.51 -49.72
CA GLU A 359 53.91 -7.06 -49.91
C GLU A 359 53.93 -5.83 -50.83
N ASP A 360 54.56 -4.74 -50.38
CA ASP A 360 54.88 -3.58 -51.21
C ASP A 360 56.17 -3.84 -52.02
N PRO A 361 56.24 -3.49 -53.31
CA PRO A 361 57.47 -3.53 -54.07
C PRO A 361 58.31 -2.26 -53.85
N VAL A 362 59.61 -2.48 -53.65
CA VAL A 362 60.67 -1.47 -53.62
C VAL A 362 60.91 -0.92 -55.03
N GLU A 363 60.93 0.40 -55.20
CA GLU A 363 61.59 1.05 -56.33
C GLU A 363 62.77 1.93 -55.85
N PRO A 364 63.88 1.99 -56.62
CA PRO A 364 65.12 2.63 -56.20
C PRO A 364 65.31 4.07 -56.71
N GLU A 365 66.14 4.78 -55.96
CA GLU A 365 66.83 6.07 -56.17
C GLU A 365 66.04 7.38 -56.18
#